data_AF-A0A8H9QX94-F1
#
_entry.id   AF-A0A8H9QX94-F1
#
_cell.length_a   1.000
_cell.length_b   1.000
_cell.length_c   1.000
_cell.angle_alpha   90.00
_cell.angle_beta   90.00
_cell.angle_gamma   90.00
#
_symmetry.space_group_name_H-M   'P 1'
#
loop_
_entity.id
_entity.type
_entity.pdbx_description
1 polymer ?
#
loop_
_entity_poly.entity_id
_entity_poly.type
_entity_poly.pdbx_seq_one_letter_code
_entity_poly.pdbx_strand_id
1 'polypeptide(L)'
;MALVFLLVLSVFILVVGILGISLLFFLKNRKLKNVVFYFLVIWSMLIACLNATSLPTNYIGQQIIAWLFGSISIIAIIIKVKKLGETNIPYIFVTISVLLGIFMMFF
;
A
#
# COMPACT_ATOMS: atom_id res chain seq x y z
N MET A 1 13.86 23.54 4.46
CA MET A 1 12.51 23.56 3.84
C MET A 1 12.09 22.21 3.25
N ALA A 2 12.94 21.52 2.48
CA ALA A 2 12.59 20.21 1.89
C ALA A 2 12.24 19.11 2.91
N LEU A 3 12.97 19.03 4.04
CA LEU A 3 12.74 18.01 5.08
C LEU A 3 11.35 18.09 5.72
N VAL A 4 10.86 19.31 6.00
CA VAL A 4 9.51 19.53 6.54
C VAL A 4 8.45 19.12 5.52
N PHE A 5 8.65 19.44 4.24
CA PHE A 5 7.74 19.05 3.17
C PHE A 5 7.64 17.52 3.02
N LEU A 6 8.78 16.83 3.02
CA LEU A 6 8.82 15.36 2.97
C LEU A 6 8.14 14.74 4.18
N LEU A 7 8.37 15.27 5.38
CA LEU A 7 7.73 14.79 6.61
C LEU A 7 6.20 14.96 6.53
N VAL A 8 5.71 16.12 6.09
CA VAL A 8 4.26 16.36 5.91
C VAL A 8 3.67 15.38 4.88
N LEU A 9 4.38 15.12 3.76
CA LEU A 9 3.97 14.15 2.76
C LEU A 9 3.88 12.72 3.33
N SER A 10 4.90 12.28 4.08
CA SER A 10 4.91 10.95 4.71
C SER A 10 3.79 10.78 5.72
N VAL A 11 3.50 11.82 6.52
CA VAL A 11 2.37 11.82 7.46
C VAL A 11 1.03 11.77 6.72
N PHE A 12 0.88 12.52 5.62
CA PHE A 12 -0.32 12.46 4.79
C PHE A 12 -0.55 11.05 4.24
N ILE A 13 0.50 10.42 3.73
CA ILE A 13 0.45 9.05 3.20
C ILE A 13 0.06 8.04 4.28
N LEU A 14 0.62 8.19 5.49
CA LEU A 14 0.28 7.38 6.64
C LEU A 14 -1.20 7.53 7.01
N VAL A 15 -1.70 8.75 7.11
CA VAL A 15 -3.09 9.03 7.50
C VAL A 15 -4.06 8.44 6.47
N VAL A 16 -3.83 8.69 5.17
CA VAL A 16 -4.67 8.14 4.10
C VAL A 16 -4.59 6.61 4.07
N GLY A 17 -3.42 6.03 4.28
CA GLY A 17 -3.23 4.58 4.34
C GLY A 17 -4.02 3.93 5.48
N ILE A 18 -3.89 4.45 6.70
CA ILE A 18 -4.61 3.94 7.88
C ILE A 18 -6.12 4.12 7.70
N LEU A 19 -6.57 5.30 7.26
CA LEU A 19 -7.99 5.55 7.01
C LEU A 19 -8.55 4.59 5.96
N GLY A 20 -7.83 4.36 4.86
CA GLY A 20 -8.23 3.41 3.83
C GLY A 20 -8.34 1.99 4.36
N ILE A 21 -7.35 1.54 5.16
CA ILE A 21 -7.37 0.21 5.80
C ILE A 21 -8.56 0.09 6.77
N SER A 22 -8.77 1.08 7.65
CA SER A 22 -9.91 1.09 8.57
C SER A 22 -11.23 1.01 7.82
N LEU A 23 -11.38 1.79 6.73
CA LEU A 23 -12.56 1.80 5.89
C LEU A 23 -12.79 0.43 5.24
N LEU A 24 -11.73 -0.25 4.79
CA LEU A 24 -11.81 -1.57 4.16
C LEU A 24 -12.40 -2.63 5.10
N PHE A 25 -12.03 -2.60 6.39
CA PHE A 25 -12.55 -3.55 7.38
C PHE A 25 -13.91 -3.14 7.96
N PHE A 26 -14.23 -1.85 7.99
CA PHE A 26 -15.50 -1.35 8.50
C PHE A 26 -16.66 -1.49 7.51
N LEU A 27 -16.38 -1.42 6.20
CA LEU A 27 -17.40 -1.51 5.15
C LEU A 27 -18.04 -2.90 5.07
N LYS A 28 -19.33 -2.97 5.40
CA LYS A 28 -20.18 -4.17 5.16
C LYS A 28 -20.62 -4.29 3.70
N ASN A 29 -20.73 -3.17 2.97
CA ASN A 29 -21.18 -3.14 1.58
C ASN A 29 -20.11 -3.67 0.62
N ARG A 30 -20.39 -4.80 -0.05
CA ARG A 30 -19.43 -5.47 -0.97
C ARG A 30 -18.95 -4.58 -2.12
N LYS A 31 -19.83 -3.74 -2.69
CA LYS A 31 -19.47 -2.80 -3.76
C LYS A 31 -18.47 -1.74 -3.29
N LEU A 32 -18.76 -1.06 -2.17
CA LEU A 32 -17.86 -0.05 -1.61
C LEU A 32 -16.55 -0.66 -1.13
N LYS A 33 -16.60 -1.83 -0.48
CA LYS A 33 -15.40 -2.56 -0.04
C LYS A 33 -14.49 -2.91 -1.22
N ASN A 34 -15.06 -3.25 -2.38
CA ASN A 34 -14.28 -3.45 -3.60
C ASN A 34 -13.60 -2.17 -4.08
N VAL A 35 -14.30 -1.04 -4.08
CA VAL A 35 -13.71 0.26 -4.47
C VAL A 35 -12.53 0.62 -3.56
N VAL A 36 -12.71 0.51 -2.24
CA VAL A 36 -11.65 0.81 -1.26
C VAL A 36 -10.47 -0.13 -1.40
N PHE A 37 -10.72 -1.41 -1.71
CA PHE A 37 -9.65 -2.36 -1.98
C PHE A 37 -8.79 -1.94 -3.17
N TYR A 38 -9.40 -1.63 -4.33
CA TYR A 38 -8.64 -1.23 -5.51
C TYR A 38 -7.91 0.10 -5.28
N PHE A 39 -8.55 1.03 -4.57
CA PHE A 39 -7.90 2.26 -4.12
C PHE A 39 -6.63 1.96 -3.31
N LEU A 40 -6.71 1.09 -2.30
CA LEU A 40 -5.56 0.71 -1.48
C LEU A 40 -4.45 0.00 -2.26
N VAL A 41 -4.78 -0.76 -3.29
CA VAL A 41 -3.75 -1.37 -4.16
C VAL A 41 -3.00 -0.29 -4.93
N ILE A 42 -3.72 0.64 -5.55
CA ILE A 42 -3.10 1.79 -6.25
C ILE A 42 -2.27 2.61 -5.27
N TRP A 43 -2.80 2.84 -4.07
CA TRP A 43 -2.12 3.58 -3.01
C TRP A 43 -0.83 2.89 -2.57
N SER A 44 -0.86 1.58 -2.35
CA SER A 44 0.31 0.77 -2.02
C SER A 44 1.39 0.85 -3.10
N MET A 45 1.00 0.79 -4.38
CA MET A 45 1.93 0.89 -5.49
C MET A 45 2.56 2.29 -5.59
N LEU A 46 1.78 3.34 -5.30
CA LEU A 46 2.28 4.71 -5.21
C LEU A 46 3.35 4.83 -4.11
N ILE A 47 3.09 4.26 -2.93
CA ILE A 47 4.07 4.23 -1.82
C ILE A 47 5.36 3.52 -2.23
N ALA A 48 5.24 2.36 -2.89
CA ALA A 48 6.41 1.62 -3.38
C ALA A 48 7.23 2.42 -4.40
N CYS A 49 6.57 3.12 -5.33
CA CYS A 49 7.22 3.98 -6.30
C CYS A 49 7.96 5.14 -5.62
N LEU A 50 7.33 5.80 -4.64
CA LEU A 50 7.97 6.86 -3.87
C LEU A 50 9.20 6.35 -3.12
N ASN A 51 9.09 5.22 -2.41
CA ASN A 51 10.21 4.62 -1.68
C ASN A 51 11.37 4.22 -2.62
N ALA A 52 11.07 3.64 -3.78
CA ALA A 52 12.11 3.23 -4.72
C ALA A 52 12.79 4.42 -5.40
N THR A 53 12.05 5.50 -5.70
CA THR A 53 12.60 6.68 -6.38
C THR A 53 13.27 7.67 -5.44
N SER A 54 12.93 7.65 -4.14
CA SER A 54 13.62 8.46 -3.14
C SER A 54 15.04 7.96 -2.83
N LEU A 55 15.35 6.71 -3.15
CA LEU A 55 16.64 6.09 -2.90
C LEU A 55 17.65 6.43 -4.01
N PRO A 56 18.93 6.69 -3.68
CA PRO A 56 19.97 6.89 -4.68
C PRO A 56 20.13 5.63 -5.55
N THR A 57 20.49 5.79 -6.82
CA THR A 57 20.61 4.67 -7.79
C THR A 57 21.61 3.58 -7.38
N ASN A 58 22.53 3.88 -6.46
CA ASN A 58 23.50 2.92 -5.93
C ASN A 58 22.89 1.98 -4.86
N TYR A 59 21.69 2.28 -4.34
CA TYR A 59 20.98 1.49 -3.32
C TYR A 59 19.99 0.50 -3.94
N ILE A 60 20.45 -0.25 -4.95
CA ILE A 60 19.62 -1.17 -5.75
C ILE A 60 18.91 -2.20 -4.85
N GLY A 61 19.57 -2.71 -3.82
CA GLY A 61 18.97 -3.67 -2.88
C GLY A 61 17.72 -3.13 -2.18
N GLN A 62 17.78 -1.90 -1.66
CA GLN A 62 16.64 -1.27 -0.99
C GLN A 62 15.52 -0.90 -1.99
N GLN A 63 15.88 -0.48 -3.21
CA GLN A 63 14.91 -0.21 -4.27
C GLN A 63 14.12 -1.48 -4.65
N ILE A 64 14.81 -2.62 -4.76
CA ILE A 64 14.16 -3.91 -5.04
C ILE A 64 13.19 -4.27 -3.90
N ILE A 65 13.59 -4.08 -2.65
CA ILE A 65 12.73 -4.34 -1.48
C ILE A 65 11.47 -3.46 -1.51
N ALA A 66 11.61 -2.18 -1.83
CA ALA A 66 10.46 -1.27 -1.97
C ALA A 66 9.46 -1.76 -3.03
N TRP A 67 9.95 -2.14 -4.20
CA TRP A 67 9.13 -2.71 -5.27
C TRP A 67 8.49 -4.05 -4.87
N LEU A 68 9.20 -4.88 -4.12
CA LEU A 68 8.72 -6.18 -3.66
C LEU A 68 7.54 -5.99 -2.69
N PHE A 69 7.62 -5.03 -1.76
CA PHE A 69 6.51 -4.68 -0.87
C PHE A 69 5.29 -4.17 -1.63
N GLY A 70 5.47 -3.30 -2.64
CA GLY A 70 4.38 -2.86 -3.52
C GLY A 70 3.75 -4.01 -4.31
N SER A 71 4.55 -4.97 -4.77
CA SER A 71 4.09 -6.11 -5.57
C SER A 71 3.17 -7.07 -4.80
N ILE A 72 3.22 -7.08 -3.46
CA ILE A 72 2.30 -7.85 -2.61
C ILE A 72 0.84 -7.45 -2.88
N SER A 73 0.59 -6.17 -3.17
CA SER A 73 -0.74 -5.67 -3.53
C SER A 73 -1.27 -6.25 -4.86
N ILE A 74 -0.37 -6.54 -5.81
CA ILE A 74 -0.72 -7.17 -7.09
C ILE A 74 -1.13 -8.62 -6.85
N ILE A 75 -0.42 -9.35 -5.98
CA ILE A 75 -0.80 -10.70 -5.56
C ILE A 75 -2.20 -10.69 -4.92
N ALA A 76 -2.52 -9.67 -4.13
CA ALA A 76 -3.86 -9.50 -3.55
C ALA A 76 -4.96 -9.39 -4.63
N ILE A 77 -4.71 -8.65 -5.72
CA ILE A 77 -5.64 -8.58 -6.87
C ILE A 77 -5.82 -9.97 -7.50
N ILE A 78 -4.72 -10.67 -7.76
CA ILE A 78 -4.76 -11.99 -8.42
C ILE A 78 -5.59 -12.97 -7.59
N ILE A 79 -5.38 -13.01 -6.27
CA ILE A 79 -6.14 -13.86 -5.36
C ILE A 79 -7.63 -13.49 -5.41
N LYS A 80 -7.95 -12.20 -5.40
CA LYS A 80 -9.34 -11.71 -5.40
C LYS A 80 -10.08 -12.02 -6.71
N VAL A 81 -9.39 -11.97 -7.84
CA VAL A 81 -9.98 -12.28 -9.16
C VAL A 81 -10.12 -13.79 -9.35
N LYS A 82 -9.10 -14.59 -8.96
CA LYS A 82 -9.12 -16.05 -9.11
C LYS A 82 -10.05 -16.75 -8.13
N LYS A 83 -10.15 -16.28 -6.88
CA LYS A 83 -11.09 -16.81 -5.89
C LYS A 83 -12.35 -15.94 -5.87
N LEU A 84 -13.39 -16.38 -6.59
CA LEU A 84 -14.71 -15.74 -6.65
C LEU A 84 -15.49 -15.77 -5.30
N GLY A 85 -14.88 -16.29 -4.22
CA GLY A 85 -15.48 -16.44 -2.89
C GLY A 85 -15.17 -15.28 -1.94
N GLU A 86 -15.97 -15.13 -0.88
CA GLU A 86 -15.87 -14.10 0.17
C GLU A 86 -14.69 -14.36 1.13
N THR A 87 -13.49 -14.51 0.59
CA THR A 87 -12.30 -14.63 1.43
C THR A 87 -11.77 -13.25 1.79
N ASN A 88 -11.44 -13.05 3.06
CA ASN A 88 -10.80 -11.82 3.53
C ASN A 88 -9.28 -11.78 3.26
N ILE A 89 -8.72 -12.87 2.72
CA ILE A 89 -7.30 -13.04 2.39
C ILE A 89 -6.74 -11.89 1.54
N PRO A 90 -7.33 -11.50 0.39
CA PRO A 90 -6.79 -10.39 -0.41
C PRO A 90 -6.75 -9.07 0.37
N TYR A 91 -7.68 -8.82 1.29
CA TYR A 91 -7.69 -7.62 2.12
C TYR A 91 -6.53 -7.58 3.11
N ILE A 92 -6.16 -8.75 3.66
CA ILE A 92 -5.00 -8.87 4.56
C ILE A 92 -3.70 -8.60 3.78
N PHE A 93 -3.57 -9.17 2.57
CA PHE A 93 -2.38 -8.95 1.75
C PHE A 93 -2.17 -7.48 1.37
N VAL A 94 -3.22 -6.78 0.93
CA VAL A 94 -3.10 -5.34 0.62
C VAL A 94 -2.78 -4.53 1.87
N THR A 95 -3.33 -4.91 3.03
CA THR A 95 -3.05 -4.22 4.30
C THR A 95 -1.58 -4.37 4.68
N ILE A 96 -1.02 -5.58 4.61
CA ILE A 96 0.40 -5.85 4.87
C ILE A 96 1.28 -5.04 3.90
N SER A 97 0.93 -5.03 2.62
CA SER A 97 1.64 -4.29 1.58
C SER A 97 1.68 -2.78 1.86
N VAL A 98 0.55 -2.18 2.26
CA VAL A 98 0.48 -0.77 2.64
C VAL A 98 1.28 -0.50 3.91
N LEU A 99 1.14 -1.33 4.95
CA LEU A 99 1.86 -1.14 6.22
C LEU A 99 3.38 -1.25 6.05
N LEU A 100 3.86 -2.22 5.28
CA LEU A 100 5.29 -2.36 4.97
C LEU A 100 5.81 -1.16 4.18
N GLY A 101 5.05 -0.68 3.20
CA GLY A 101 5.40 0.52 2.43
C GLY A 101 5.48 1.77 3.31
N ILE A 102 4.51 1.97 4.21
CA ILE A 102 4.51 3.08 5.17
C ILE A 102 5.69 2.94 6.13
N PHE A 103 5.94 1.75 6.66
CA PHE A 103 7.07 1.51 7.56
C PHE A 103 8.40 1.91 6.93
N MET A 104 8.63 1.52 5.67
CA MET A 104 9.83 1.88 4.91
C MET A 104 9.96 3.39 4.63
N MET A 105 8.87 4.18 4.68
CA MET A 105 8.98 5.64 4.54
C MET A 105 9.63 6.32 5.76
N PHE A 106 9.63 5.66 6.92
CA PHE A 106 10.15 6.23 8.17
C PHE A 106 11.50 5.65 8.60
N PHE A 107 11.98 4.58 7.94
CA PHE A 107 13.20 3.84 8.27
C PHE A 107 14.07 3.62 7.03
#